data_AF-A0A2K3LPG1-F1
#
_entry.id   AF-A0A2K3LPG1-F1
#
_cell.length_a   1.000
_cell.length_b   1.000
_cell.length_c   1.000
_cell.angle_alpha   90.00
_cell.angle_beta   90.00
_cell.angle_gamma   90.00
#
_symmetry.space_group_name_H-M   'P 1'
#
loop_
_entity.id
_entity.type
_entity.pdbx_description
1 polymer ?
#
loop_
_entity_poly.entity_id
_entity_poly.type
_entity_poly.pdbx_seq_one_letter_code
_entity_poly.pdbx_strand_id
1 'polypeptide(L)' 'MQGGTLSMANSGPNTNGLYTVFGRVIHGLEVLDLMEKTPTVAGDRPLAEIRLNRVTLHSNPLAV' A
#
# COMPACT_ATOMS: atom_id res chain seq x y z
N MET A 1 8.60 -12.94 -4.12
CA MET A 1 8.00 -11.88 -4.97
C MET A 1 8.43 -10.56 -4.36
N GLN A 2 9.03 -9.62 -5.11
CA GLN A 2 9.48 -8.34 -4.54
C GLN A 2 8.25 -7.43 -4.27
N GLY A 3 7.59 -7.63 -3.14
CA GLY A 3 6.55 -6.74 -2.63
C GLY A 3 7.16 -5.42 -2.15
N GLY A 4 6.35 -4.36 -2.10
CA GLY A 4 6.75 -3.08 -1.52
C GLY A 4 6.71 -1.87 -2.45
N THR A 5 6.27 -2.00 -3.71
CA THR A 5 6.01 -0.82 -4.56
C THR A 5 4.74 -0.09 -4.10
N LEU A 6 4.83 1.22 -3.91
CA LEU A 6 3.69 2.09 -3.56
C LEU A 6 3.23 2.84 -4.82
N SER A 7 1.99 2.60 -5.23
CA SER A 7 1.38 3.22 -6.42
C SER A 7 -0.02 3.77 -6.12
N MET A 8 -0.44 4.74 -6.92
CA MET A 8 -1.78 5.33 -6.81
C MET A 8 -2.82 4.46 -7.49
N ALA A 9 -3.89 4.09 -6.76
CA ALA A 9 -5.07 3.45 -7.33
C ALA A 9 -5.88 4.46 -8.16
N ASN A 10 -6.47 3.99 -9.26
CA ASN A 10 -7.15 4.80 -10.27
C ASN A 10 -8.40 4.06 -10.79
N SER A 11 -9.50 4.78 -11.04
CA SER A 11 -10.81 4.25 -11.45
C SER A 11 -11.13 4.39 -12.96
N GLY A 12 -10.11 4.60 -13.78
CA GLY A 12 -10.24 4.83 -15.22
C GLY A 12 -10.59 3.56 -16.01
N PRO A 13 -11.26 3.69 -17.16
CA PRO A 13 -11.76 2.54 -17.94
C PRO A 13 -10.67 1.66 -18.57
N ASN A 14 -9.41 2.11 -18.63
CA ASN A 14 -8.28 1.41 -19.25
C ASN A 14 -7.02 1.44 -18.36
N THR A 15 -7.06 0.82 -17.18
CA THR A 15 -5.91 0.69 -16.26
C THR A 15 -4.93 -0.39 -16.71
N ASN A 16 -4.46 -0.33 -17.96
CA ASN A 16 -3.47 -1.22 -18.57
C ASN A 16 -2.06 -1.06 -17.93
N GLY A 17 -1.95 -1.23 -16.61
CA GLY A 17 -0.69 -1.12 -15.86
C GLY A 17 -0.18 0.30 -15.64
N LEU A 18 -0.93 1.34 -16.05
CA LEU A 18 -0.54 2.73 -15.85
C LEU A 18 -0.97 3.23 -14.47
N TYR A 19 -0.11 2.99 -13.48
CA TYR A 19 -0.21 3.56 -12.15
C TYR A 19 1.01 4.42 -11.87
N THR A 20 0.81 5.59 -11.27
CA THR A 20 1.94 6.42 -10.85
C THR A 20 2.57 5.78 -9.62
N VAL A 21 3.78 5.26 -9.77
CA VAL A 21 4.60 4.79 -8.66
C VAL A 21 5.25 6.02 -8.01
N PHE A 22 5.03 6.19 -6.71
CA PHE A 22 5.54 7.36 -5.96
C PHE A 22 6.50 6.98 -4.84
N GLY A 23 6.64 5.70 -4.53
CA GLY A 23 7.54 5.26 -3.47
C GLY A 23 7.69 3.75 -3.39
N ARG A 24 8.52 3.33 -2.43
CA ARG A 24 8.70 1.93 -2.06
C ARG A 24 8.81 1.78 -0.56
N VAL A 25 8.34 0.66 -0.05
CA VAL A 25 8.56 0.20 1.33
C VAL A 25 10.03 -0.19 1.45
N ILE A 26 10.74 0.42 2.40
CA ILE A 26 12.16 0.15 2.67
C ILE A 26 12.38 -0.68 3.94
N HIS A 27 11.35 -0.81 4.79
CA HIS A 27 11.40 -1.58 6.03
C HIS A 27 9.99 -2.02 6.43
N GLY A 28 9.88 -3.08 7.26
CA GLY A 28 8.60 -3.66 7.69
C GLY A 28 7.94 -4.56 6.64
N LEU A 29 8.71 -5.20 5.76
CA LEU A 29 8.18 -6.14 4.76
C LEU A 29 7.51 -7.36 5.42
N GLU A 30 7.96 -7.75 6.62
CA GLU A 30 7.33 -8.81 7.40
C GLU A 30 5.87 -8.49 7.76
N VAL A 31 5.52 -7.21 7.94
CA VAL A 31 4.14 -6.78 8.19
C VAL A 31 3.32 -6.93 6.91
N LEU A 32 3.91 -6.63 5.75
CA LEU A 32 3.25 -6.84 4.45
C LEU A 32 2.95 -8.33 4.23
N ASP A 33 3.89 -9.22 4.56
CA ASP A 33 3.70 -10.67 4.46
C ASP A 33 2.59 -11.18 5.39
N LEU A 34 2.45 -10.58 6.59
CA LEU A 34 1.36 -10.90 7.52
C LEU A 34 0.00 -10.40 7.00
N MET A 35 -0.03 -9.20 6.40
CA MET A 35 -1.22 -8.65 5.78
C MET A 35 -1.69 -9.52 4.60
N GLU A 36 -0.77 -10.03 3.78
CA GLU A 36 -1.08 -10.93 2.66
C GLU A 36 -1.73 -12.24 3.12
N LYS A 37 -1.36 -12.75 4.30
CA LYS A 37 -1.91 -13.99 4.87
C LYS A 37 -3.21 -13.78 5.65
N THR A 38 -3.69 -12.54 5.77
CA THR A 38 -4.88 -12.25 6.58
C THR A 38 -6.14 -12.79 5.91
N PRO A 39 -7.01 -13.53 6.63
CA PRO A 39 -8.26 -14.04 6.07
C PRO A 39 -9.16 -12.94 5.51
N THR A 40 -9.71 -13.14 4.31
CA THR A 40 -10.62 -12.21 3.63
C THR A 40 -12.02 -12.80 3.44
N VAL A 41 -13.01 -11.93 3.26
CA VAL A 41 -14.38 -12.27 2.84
C VAL A 41 -14.56 -12.02 1.34
N ALA A 42 -15.76 -12.29 0.82
CA ALA A 42 -16.13 -11.98 -0.56
C ALA A 42 -15.82 -10.52 -0.92
N GLY A 43 -15.15 -10.31 -2.06
CA GLY A 43 -14.67 -9.00 -2.49
C GLY A 43 -13.31 -8.61 -1.89
N ASP A 44 -12.48 -9.58 -1.49
CA ASP A 44 -11.10 -9.41 -1.01
C ASP A 44 -10.96 -8.48 0.20
N ARG A 45 -12.04 -8.29 0.97
CA ARG A 45 -12.03 -7.47 2.17
C ARG A 45 -11.50 -8.26 3.36
N PRO A 46 -10.49 -7.78 4.11
CA PRO A 46 -9.99 -8.46 5.30
C PRO A 46 -11.08 -8.64 6.38
N LEU A 47 -11.10 -9.79 7.03
CA LEU A 47 -11.99 -10.10 8.17
C LEU A 47 -11.66 -9.23 9.39
N ALA A 48 -10.36 -9.09 9.68
CA ALA A 48 -9.85 -8.18 10.69
C ALA A 48 -9.47 -6.86 10.03
N GLU A 49 -9.97 -5.75 10.59
CA GLU A 49 -9.73 -4.44 10.01
C GLU A 49 -8.29 -3.98 10.21
N ILE A 50 -7.61 -3.65 9.11
CA ILE A 50 -6.26 -3.10 9.11
C ILE A 50 -6.38 -1.57 9.01
N ARG A 51 -6.16 -0.88 10.13
CA ARG A 51 -6.27 0.59 10.23
C ARG A 51 -4.91 1.26 10.30
N LEU A 52 -4.80 2.39 9.61
CA LEU A 52 -3.65 3.29 9.72
C LEU A 52 -3.91 4.31 10.83
N ASN A 53 -3.27 4.14 11.98
CA ASN A 53 -3.51 4.98 13.16
C ASN A 53 -2.72 6.29 13.15
N ARG A 54 -1.52 6.30 12.56
CA ARG A 54 -0.63 7.47 12.51
C ARG A 54 0.33 7.35 11.33
N VAL A 55 0.59 8.48 10.67
CA VAL A 55 1.69 8.65 9.71
C VAL A 55 2.66 9.68 10.28
N THR A 56 3.96 9.41 10.21
CA THR A 56 5.00 10.37 10.56
C THR A 56 5.88 10.63 9.34
N LEU A 57 5.90 11.89 8.90
CA LEU A 57 6.77 12.35 7.84
C LEU A 57 8.15 12.68 8.44
N HIS A 58 9.18 11.92 8.07
CA HIS A 58 10.52 12.11 8.60
C HIS A 58 11.17 13.40 8.08
N SER A 59 10.92 13.74 6.82
CA SER A 59 11.46 14.94 6.17
C SER A 59 10.46 15.48 5.14
N ASN A 60 10.25 16.80 5.11
CA ASN A 60 9.44 17.46 4.08
C ASN A 60 10.35 18.10 3.02
N PRO A 61 10.53 17.47 1.85
CA PRO A 61 11.37 18.05 0.79
C PRO A 61 10.73 19.25 0.10
N LEU A 62 9.46 19.56 0.38
CA LEU A 62 8.72 20.69 -0.21
C LEU A 62 8.63 21.89 0.73
N ALA A 63 9.14 21.77 1.95
CA ALA A 63 9.24 22.90 2.86
C ALA A 63 10.39 23.81 2.40
N VAL A 64 10.05 25.06 2.10
CA VAL A 64 11.00 26.16 1.82
C VAL A 64 11.23 26.93 3.11
#